data_AF-A0A7S5DRL2-F1
#
_entry.id   AF-A0A7S5DRL2-F1
#
_cell.length_a   1.000
_cell.length_b   1.000
_cell.length_c   1.000
_cell.angle_alpha   90.00
_cell.angle_beta   90.00
_cell.angle_gamma   90.00
#
_symmetry.space_group_name_H-M   'P 1'
#
loop_
_entity.id
_entity.type
_entity.pdbx_description
1 polymer ?
#
loop_
_entity_poly.entity_id
_entity_poly.type
_entity_poly.pdbx_seq_one_letter_code
_entity_poly.pdbx_strand_id
1 'polypeptide(L)'
;MSKRQNVKKRQCVFCGQPPTNKNREHILPRWLLELTGDPSRVVTMAIDPQTGDPIKFSWSALVMPACEACNLEYSKLEEAVKPIVLALLDRKPMTSRQAFVLLDWLDKVRICLWLNQIIMQGTTGTIDPHLYVGNRIGTKDRLLYLYTLDKKIKGLNGFGIESLIFQHQPSCFALRVNDIILFNASSDHAFSRNCGFWHPERLERHIDGEFAGHVALIGSSITRKISHPLVDYPLLKAALCIVQPIAQRNMEGEFFGPLGQNESYHLSHMSDSSRGAGIIFRQLDDKVLPIYDLDAPMVLGTVDSVNNGNAGDIVAQVYRFQTYLFQSGGIPVGSEAAIAHAKSMLNILAMSNEMRAVLVERGQTSASGQDFATQAFRDAMAAAKRPAKSRGE
;
A
#
# COMPACT_ATOMS: atom_id res chain seq x y z
N MET A 1 -37.31 -9.92 21.51
CA MET A 1 -36.95 -10.39 20.16
C MET A 1 -37.28 -9.30 19.16
N SER A 2 -36.27 -8.58 18.64
CA SER A 2 -36.41 -7.69 17.48
C SER A 2 -35.20 -7.95 16.59
N LYS A 3 -35.45 -8.56 15.44
CA LYS A 3 -34.46 -8.81 14.40
C LYS A 3 -34.04 -7.46 13.83
N ARG A 4 -32.93 -6.87 14.32
CA ARG A 4 -32.21 -5.83 13.57
C ARG A 4 -31.68 -6.46 12.30
N GLN A 5 -32.43 -6.28 11.21
CA GLN A 5 -31.97 -6.51 9.84
C GLN A 5 -30.74 -5.62 9.60
N ASN A 6 -29.55 -6.18 9.77
CA ASN A 6 -28.30 -5.51 9.45
C ASN A 6 -28.07 -5.65 7.94
N VAL A 7 -28.85 -4.92 7.14
CA VAL A 7 -28.56 -4.77 5.71
C VAL A 7 -27.32 -3.89 5.62
N LYS A 8 -26.12 -4.50 5.62
CA LYS A 8 -24.85 -3.81 5.37
C LYS A 8 -24.99 -3.07 4.04
N LYS A 9 -25.17 -1.75 4.09
CA LYS A 9 -25.29 -0.92 2.89
C LYS A 9 -23.97 -1.03 2.14
N ARG A 10 -24.00 -1.62 0.95
CA ARG A 10 -22.85 -1.67 0.04
C ARG A 10 -22.47 -0.22 -0.30
N GLN A 11 -21.26 0.19 0.07
CA GLN A 11 -20.73 1.52 -0.21
C GLN A 11 -20.02 1.54 -1.58
N CYS A 12 -19.98 2.72 -2.20
CA CYS A 12 -19.17 2.98 -3.38
C CYS A 12 -17.68 2.94 -3.00
N VAL A 13 -16.89 2.13 -3.72
CA VAL A 13 -15.44 1.99 -3.51
C VAL A 13 -14.67 3.32 -3.67
N PHE A 14 -15.24 4.26 -4.43
CA PHE A 14 -14.58 5.53 -4.75
C PHE A 14 -14.89 6.66 -3.78
N CYS A 15 -16.13 6.80 -3.33
CA CYS A 15 -16.55 7.94 -2.48
C CYS A 15 -17.01 7.54 -1.08
N GLY A 16 -17.09 6.25 -0.76
CA GLY A 16 -17.56 5.74 0.54
C GLY A 16 -19.07 5.89 0.79
N GLN A 17 -19.80 6.62 -0.06
CA GLN A 17 -21.24 6.80 0.05
C GLN A 17 -22.03 5.65 -0.60
N PRO A 18 -23.33 5.45 -0.28
CA PRO A 18 -24.16 4.50 -1.00
C PRO A 18 -24.17 4.78 -2.52
N PRO A 19 -23.99 3.76 -3.38
CA PRO A 19 -23.83 3.97 -4.81
C PRO A 19 -25.12 4.45 -5.48
N THR A 20 -25.01 5.52 -6.27
CA THR A 20 -26.04 6.04 -7.18
C THR A 20 -25.82 5.48 -8.59
N ASN A 21 -26.89 5.15 -9.33
CA ASN A 21 -26.82 4.52 -10.66
C ASN A 21 -25.82 3.36 -10.71
N LYS A 22 -26.08 2.32 -9.91
CA LYS A 22 -25.12 1.27 -9.54
C LYS A 22 -24.38 0.69 -10.74
N ASN A 23 -23.05 0.84 -10.74
CA ASN A 23 -22.16 0.10 -11.61
C ASN A 23 -21.29 -0.87 -10.79
N ARG A 24 -20.66 -1.83 -11.46
CA ARG A 24 -19.66 -2.73 -10.89
C ARG A 24 -18.31 -2.34 -11.45
N GLU A 25 -17.44 -1.88 -10.57
CA GLU A 25 -16.08 -1.53 -10.94
C GLU A 25 -15.16 -2.74 -10.84
N HIS A 26 -14.31 -2.97 -11.85
CA HIS A 26 -13.24 -3.94 -11.73
C HIS A 26 -12.06 -3.34 -10.98
N ILE A 27 -11.49 -4.08 -10.02
CA ILE A 27 -10.31 -3.61 -9.27
C ILE A 27 -9.11 -3.35 -10.18
N LEU A 28 -8.93 -4.22 -11.17
CA LEU A 28 -7.92 -4.08 -12.21
C LEU A 28 -8.63 -3.96 -13.58
N PRO A 29 -8.14 -3.09 -14.47
CA PRO A 29 -8.77 -2.88 -15.77
C PRO A 29 -8.77 -4.15 -16.61
N ARG A 30 -9.84 -4.33 -17.39
CA ARG A 30 -9.98 -5.49 -18.29
C ARG A 30 -8.80 -5.64 -19.26
N TRP A 31 -8.29 -4.53 -19.80
CA TRP A 31 -7.14 -4.56 -20.71
C TRP A 31 -5.88 -5.16 -20.05
N LEU A 32 -5.71 -5.00 -18.74
CA LEU A 32 -4.57 -5.56 -18.00
C LEU A 32 -4.76 -7.07 -17.78
N LEU A 33 -5.99 -7.50 -17.51
CA LEU A 33 -6.31 -8.92 -17.37
C LEU A 33 -6.01 -9.68 -18.67
N GLU A 34 -6.43 -9.12 -19.81
CA GLU A 34 -6.21 -9.67 -21.15
C GLU A 34 -4.72 -9.63 -21.55
N LEU A 35 -4.03 -8.52 -21.25
CA LEU A 35 -2.59 -8.36 -21.52
C LEU A 35 -1.73 -9.43 -20.84
N THR A 36 -2.17 -9.93 -19.68
CA THR A 36 -1.37 -10.81 -18.83
C THR A 36 -1.71 -12.28 -19.00
N GLY A 37 -2.65 -12.66 -19.87
CA GLY A 37 -3.10 -14.06 -20.06
C GLY A 37 -4.61 -14.24 -19.88
N ASP A 38 -5.04 -15.34 -19.24
CA ASP A 38 -6.45 -15.66 -19.00
C ASP A 38 -7.10 -14.70 -17.97
N PRO A 39 -8.11 -13.89 -18.32
CA PRO A 39 -8.80 -13.02 -17.35
C PRO A 39 -9.50 -13.77 -16.21
N SER A 40 -9.86 -15.03 -16.42
CA SER A 40 -10.56 -15.88 -15.45
C SER A 40 -9.63 -16.70 -14.56
N ARG A 41 -8.31 -16.52 -14.67
CA ARG A 41 -7.34 -17.21 -13.81
C ARG A 41 -7.65 -16.97 -12.33
N VAL A 42 -7.53 -18.03 -11.54
CA VAL A 42 -7.79 -18.00 -10.10
C VAL A 42 -6.50 -17.68 -9.36
N VAL A 43 -6.57 -16.71 -8.44
CA VAL A 43 -5.48 -16.31 -7.55
C VAL A 43 -5.91 -16.40 -6.09
N THR A 44 -4.95 -16.61 -5.19
CA THR A 44 -5.17 -16.49 -3.75
C THR A 44 -5.13 -15.01 -3.39
N MET A 45 -6.23 -14.46 -2.90
CA MET A 45 -6.38 -13.02 -2.64
C MET A 45 -6.37 -12.68 -1.16
N ALA A 46 -6.85 -13.60 -0.34
CA ALA A 46 -7.00 -13.42 1.09
C ALA A 46 -6.93 -14.78 1.77
N ILE A 47 -6.98 -14.77 3.08
CA ILE A 47 -7.09 -15.98 3.88
C ILE A 47 -8.26 -15.80 4.84
N ASP A 48 -9.06 -16.84 5.01
CA ASP A 48 -10.14 -16.83 5.96
C ASP A 48 -9.54 -16.79 7.38
N PRO A 49 -9.80 -15.72 8.17
CA PRO A 49 -9.20 -15.58 9.50
C PRO A 49 -9.74 -16.60 10.51
N GLN A 50 -10.87 -17.27 10.23
CA GLN A 50 -11.45 -18.29 11.10
C GLN A 50 -10.87 -19.67 10.79
N THR A 51 -10.80 -20.06 9.51
CA THR A 51 -10.35 -21.40 9.13
C THR A 51 -8.84 -21.46 8.89
N GLY A 52 -8.25 -20.36 8.41
CA GLY A 52 -6.87 -20.31 7.91
C GLY A 52 -6.73 -20.75 6.45
N ASP A 53 -7.84 -21.04 5.76
CA ASP A 53 -7.83 -21.52 4.39
C ASP A 53 -7.71 -20.37 3.37
N PRO A 54 -6.98 -20.59 2.25
CA PRO A 54 -6.83 -19.57 1.22
C PRO A 54 -8.17 -19.27 0.54
N ILE A 55 -8.51 -18.00 0.48
CA ILE A 55 -9.65 -17.49 -0.28
C ILE A 55 -9.19 -17.25 -1.72
N LYS A 56 -9.74 -18.04 -2.65
CA LYS A 56 -9.38 -18.04 -4.06
C LYS A 56 -10.45 -17.36 -4.91
N PHE A 57 -10.05 -16.47 -5.82
CA PHE A 57 -10.94 -15.76 -6.74
C PHE A 57 -10.34 -15.58 -8.12
N SER A 58 -11.19 -15.50 -9.14
CA SER A 58 -10.74 -15.04 -10.45
C SER A 58 -10.57 -13.52 -10.46
N TRP A 59 -9.52 -13.01 -11.12
CA TRP A 59 -9.35 -11.56 -11.28
C TRP A 59 -10.57 -10.90 -11.93
N SER A 60 -11.18 -11.56 -12.93
CA SER A 60 -12.41 -11.08 -13.58
C SER A 60 -13.62 -10.96 -12.64
N ALA A 61 -13.68 -11.74 -11.56
CA ALA A 61 -14.78 -11.69 -10.60
C ALA A 61 -14.57 -10.62 -9.51
N LEU A 62 -13.40 -9.98 -9.45
CA LEU A 62 -13.10 -8.95 -8.47
C LEU A 62 -13.71 -7.62 -8.89
N VAL A 63 -14.97 -7.47 -8.51
CA VAL A 63 -15.76 -6.27 -8.74
C VAL A 63 -16.30 -5.67 -7.45
N MET A 64 -16.36 -4.34 -7.41
CA MET A 64 -16.81 -3.57 -6.27
C MET A 64 -17.99 -2.66 -6.65
N PRO A 65 -18.91 -2.34 -5.73
CA PRO A 65 -19.96 -1.37 -5.98
C PRO A 65 -19.35 0.01 -6.24
N ALA A 66 -19.84 0.71 -7.27
CA ALA A 66 -19.42 2.07 -7.60
C ALA A 66 -20.62 2.93 -8.05
N CYS A 67 -20.52 4.23 -7.79
CA CYS A 67 -21.36 5.21 -8.49
C CYS A 67 -20.92 5.28 -9.96
N GLU A 68 -21.87 5.44 -10.88
CA GLU A 68 -21.58 5.60 -12.31
C GLU A 68 -20.62 6.76 -12.59
N ALA A 69 -20.86 7.93 -12.01
CA ALA A 69 -20.04 9.12 -12.19
C ALA A 69 -18.60 8.93 -11.69
N CYS A 70 -18.43 8.34 -10.50
CA CYS A 70 -17.10 8.00 -10.00
C CYS A 70 -16.41 6.99 -10.93
N ASN A 71 -17.14 5.95 -11.36
CA ASN A 71 -16.56 4.93 -12.23
C ASN A 71 -16.05 5.50 -13.55
N LEU A 72 -16.80 6.45 -14.14
CA LEU A 72 -16.41 7.13 -15.37
C LEU A 72 -15.12 7.95 -15.18
N GLU A 73 -14.97 8.63 -14.05
CA GLU A 73 -13.75 9.39 -13.72
C GLU A 73 -12.52 8.47 -13.64
N TYR A 74 -12.62 7.39 -12.88
CA TYR A 74 -11.50 6.45 -12.71
C TYR A 74 -11.23 5.58 -13.95
N SER A 75 -12.21 5.42 -14.85
CA SER A 75 -11.97 4.82 -16.17
C SER A 75 -10.97 5.64 -17.01
N LYS A 76 -11.03 6.98 -16.93
CA LYS A 76 -10.06 7.86 -17.62
C LYS A 76 -8.64 7.68 -17.07
N LEU A 77 -8.51 7.47 -15.76
CA LEU A 77 -7.22 7.16 -15.14
C LEU A 77 -6.66 5.83 -15.67
N GLU A 78 -7.51 4.82 -15.83
CA GLU A 78 -7.11 3.52 -16.39
C GLU A 78 -6.74 3.59 -17.89
N GLU A 79 -7.42 4.43 -18.66
CA GLU A 79 -7.05 4.72 -20.05
C GLU A 79 -5.69 5.43 -20.13
N ALA A 80 -5.45 6.40 -19.25
CA ALA A 80 -4.20 7.16 -19.19
C ALA A 80 -2.98 6.31 -18.75
N VAL A 81 -3.18 5.36 -17.82
CA VAL A 81 -2.07 4.52 -17.34
C VAL A 81 -1.69 3.39 -18.30
N LYS A 82 -2.61 2.94 -19.16
CA LYS A 82 -2.37 1.87 -20.14
C LYS A 82 -1.10 2.08 -20.99
N PRO A 83 -0.91 3.20 -21.70
CA PRO A 83 0.29 3.42 -22.51
C PRO A 83 1.58 3.46 -21.66
N ILE A 84 1.49 3.89 -20.39
CA ILE A 84 2.63 3.93 -19.47
C ILE A 84 3.07 2.51 -19.12
N VAL A 85 2.13 1.64 -18.73
CA VAL A 85 2.44 0.23 -18.42
C VAL A 85 3.04 -0.49 -19.64
N LEU A 86 2.49 -0.27 -20.84
CA LEU A 86 3.03 -0.83 -22.07
C LEU A 86 4.46 -0.34 -22.34
N ALA A 87 4.74 0.95 -22.12
CA ALA A 87 6.09 1.51 -22.26
C ALA A 87 7.08 0.90 -21.25
N LEU A 88 6.66 0.67 -20.00
CA LEU A 88 7.51 0.03 -18.98
C LEU A 88 7.79 -1.45 -19.32
N LEU A 89 6.82 -2.17 -19.88
CA LEU A 89 7.02 -3.53 -20.40
C LEU A 89 8.05 -3.55 -21.54
N ASP A 90 8.06 -2.51 -22.39
CA ASP A 90 9.06 -2.29 -23.43
C ASP A 90 10.39 -1.70 -22.93
N ARG A 91 10.55 -1.54 -21.62
CA ARG A 91 11.73 -0.93 -20.97
C ARG A 91 12.02 0.51 -21.43
N LYS A 92 10.99 1.22 -21.86
CA LYS A 92 11.11 2.62 -22.28
C LYS A 92 11.22 3.55 -21.06
N PRO A 93 11.90 4.70 -21.18
CA PRO A 93 11.93 5.71 -20.14
C PRO A 93 10.53 6.23 -19.78
N MET A 94 10.39 6.75 -18.56
CA MET A 94 9.15 7.36 -18.05
C MET A 94 9.40 8.80 -17.60
N THR A 95 8.47 9.71 -17.82
CA THR A 95 8.56 11.10 -17.33
C THR A 95 7.91 11.26 -15.94
N SER A 96 8.16 12.38 -15.25
CA SER A 96 7.50 12.65 -13.96
C SER A 96 5.98 12.74 -14.10
N ARG A 97 5.46 13.32 -15.19
CA ARG A 97 4.01 13.37 -15.45
C ARG A 97 3.39 11.98 -15.54
N GLN A 98 4.07 11.08 -16.25
CA GLN A 98 3.66 9.67 -16.35
C GLN A 98 3.75 8.98 -14.99
N ALA A 99 4.80 9.26 -14.21
CA ALA A 99 4.95 8.73 -12.86
C ALA A 99 3.78 9.14 -11.95
N PHE A 100 3.31 10.40 -12.02
CA PHE A 100 2.15 10.86 -11.24
C PHE A 100 0.89 10.06 -11.55
N VAL A 101 0.60 9.84 -12.85
CA VAL A 101 -0.54 9.04 -13.31
C VAL A 101 -0.43 7.60 -12.83
N LEU A 102 0.76 7.00 -12.94
CA LEU A 102 1.02 5.64 -12.48
C LEU A 102 0.85 5.50 -10.95
N LEU A 103 1.35 6.47 -10.18
CA LEU A 103 1.23 6.48 -8.72
C LEU A 103 -0.23 6.68 -8.27
N ASP A 104 -1.00 7.56 -8.93
CA ASP A 104 -2.44 7.72 -8.71
C ASP A 104 -3.19 6.39 -8.99
N TRP A 105 -2.85 5.70 -10.07
CA TRP A 105 -3.43 4.38 -10.38
C TRP A 105 -3.04 3.30 -9.36
N LEU A 106 -1.78 3.27 -8.90
CA LEU A 106 -1.34 2.32 -7.87
C LEU A 106 -2.03 2.56 -6.52
N ASP A 107 -2.29 3.82 -6.15
CA ASP A 107 -3.09 4.15 -4.98
C ASP A 107 -4.52 3.60 -5.11
N LYS A 108 -5.17 3.79 -6.27
CA LYS A 108 -6.48 3.20 -6.57
C LYS A 108 -6.45 1.68 -6.37
N VAL A 109 -5.51 1.00 -7.03
CA VAL A 109 -5.39 -0.46 -6.98
C VAL A 109 -5.21 -0.95 -5.55
N ARG A 110 -4.29 -0.35 -4.78
CA ARG A 110 -4.01 -0.72 -3.39
C ARG A 110 -5.28 -0.64 -2.51
N ILE A 111 -6.02 0.46 -2.60
CA ILE A 111 -7.21 0.68 -1.77
C ILE A 111 -8.38 -0.20 -2.21
N CYS A 112 -8.54 -0.42 -3.52
CA CYS A 112 -9.55 -1.36 -4.02
C CYS A 112 -9.27 -2.80 -3.55
N LEU A 113 -8.01 -3.24 -3.59
CA LEU A 113 -7.59 -4.56 -3.09
C LEU A 113 -7.87 -4.70 -1.59
N TRP A 114 -7.51 -3.68 -0.80
CA TRP A 114 -7.76 -3.66 0.64
C TRP A 114 -9.25 -3.71 1.00
N LEU A 115 -10.08 -2.86 0.37
CA LEU A 115 -11.52 -2.84 0.59
C LEU A 115 -12.17 -4.18 0.20
N ASN A 116 -11.72 -4.77 -0.91
CA ASN A 116 -12.21 -6.07 -1.34
C ASN A 116 -11.90 -7.17 -0.32
N GLN A 117 -10.70 -7.19 0.25
CA GLN A 117 -10.35 -8.16 1.28
C GLN A 117 -11.20 -8.02 2.54
N ILE A 118 -11.43 -6.80 3.02
CA ILE A 118 -12.27 -6.55 4.19
C ILE A 118 -13.70 -7.10 3.96
N ILE A 119 -14.22 -6.95 2.74
CA ILE A 119 -15.52 -7.51 2.37
C ILE A 119 -15.47 -9.05 2.33
N MET A 120 -14.47 -9.62 1.67
CA MET A 120 -14.36 -11.08 1.49
C MET A 120 -14.17 -11.83 2.81
N GLN A 121 -13.36 -11.30 3.71
CA GLN A 121 -13.08 -11.93 5.01
C GLN A 121 -14.18 -11.65 6.05
N GLY A 122 -15.17 -10.82 5.71
CA GLY A 122 -16.24 -10.43 6.63
C GLY A 122 -15.76 -9.56 7.80
N THR A 123 -14.54 -9.02 7.76
CA THR A 123 -13.92 -8.23 8.85
C THR A 123 -14.49 -6.82 9.00
N THR A 124 -15.44 -6.42 8.16
CA THR A 124 -16.28 -5.20 8.32
C THR A 124 -16.93 -4.99 9.70
N GLY A 125 -16.97 -6.00 10.58
CA GLY A 125 -17.45 -5.85 11.96
C GLY A 125 -16.37 -5.47 12.97
N THR A 126 -15.09 -5.62 12.61
CA THR A 126 -13.91 -5.35 13.46
C THR A 126 -13.04 -4.22 12.92
N ILE A 127 -13.07 -4.00 11.60
CA ILE A 127 -12.40 -2.88 10.92
C ILE A 127 -13.50 -2.00 10.36
N ASP A 128 -13.52 -0.72 10.74
CA ASP A 128 -14.39 0.28 10.16
C ASP A 128 -13.66 0.98 9.00
N PRO A 129 -13.98 0.67 7.73
CA PRO A 129 -13.24 1.18 6.59
C PRO A 129 -13.59 2.65 6.32
N HIS A 130 -12.81 3.55 6.89
CA HIS A 130 -12.89 4.99 6.62
C HIS A 130 -12.15 5.42 5.34
N LEU A 131 -11.42 4.50 4.72
CA LEU A 131 -10.67 4.76 3.49
C LEU A 131 -11.47 4.32 2.26
N TYR A 132 -11.48 5.17 1.25
CA TYR A 132 -11.98 4.90 -0.09
C TYR A 132 -11.01 5.54 -1.10
N VAL A 133 -11.14 5.23 -2.39
CA VAL A 133 -10.14 5.70 -3.36
C VAL A 133 -10.02 7.23 -3.36
N GLY A 134 -11.16 7.94 -3.36
CA GLY A 134 -11.20 9.39 -3.46
C GLY A 134 -10.61 10.17 -2.27
N ASN A 135 -10.59 9.62 -1.05
CA ASN A 135 -9.94 10.28 0.10
C ASN A 135 -8.49 9.84 0.33
N ARG A 136 -7.97 8.93 -0.51
CA ARG A 136 -6.64 8.34 -0.30
C ARG A 136 -5.65 8.53 -1.45
N ILE A 137 -6.15 8.69 -2.67
CA ILE A 137 -5.32 8.89 -3.85
C ILE A 137 -4.48 10.17 -3.74
N GLY A 138 -3.16 10.04 -3.82
CA GLY A 138 -2.25 11.19 -3.75
C GLY A 138 -2.32 12.01 -2.47
N THR A 139 -2.72 11.44 -1.33
CA THR A 139 -2.83 12.18 -0.05
C THR A 139 -1.70 11.91 0.94
N LYS A 140 -0.82 10.94 0.66
CA LYS A 140 0.31 10.55 1.53
C LYS A 140 1.56 10.36 0.67
N ASP A 141 2.75 10.44 1.27
CA ASP A 141 4.01 10.19 0.57
C ASP A 141 3.96 8.89 -0.21
N ARG A 142 4.60 8.85 -1.38
CA ARG A 142 4.51 7.71 -2.31
C ARG A 142 5.90 7.25 -2.73
N LEU A 143 6.01 5.95 -2.91
CA LEU A 143 7.21 5.27 -3.37
C LEU A 143 6.85 4.29 -4.48
N LEU A 144 7.71 4.20 -5.50
CA LEU A 144 7.66 3.15 -6.50
C LEU A 144 9.07 2.62 -6.76
N TYR A 145 9.22 1.31 -6.61
CA TYR A 145 10.32 0.52 -7.15
C TYR A 145 9.79 -0.29 -8.33
N LEU A 146 10.43 -0.15 -9.49
CA LEU A 146 10.17 -0.96 -10.68
C LEU A 146 11.28 -2.01 -10.83
N TYR A 147 10.93 -3.27 -10.66
CA TYR A 147 11.81 -4.39 -10.95
C TYR A 147 11.49 -4.99 -12.31
N THR A 148 12.52 -5.49 -12.99
CA THR A 148 12.39 -6.23 -14.24
C THR A 148 12.83 -7.67 -14.03
N LEU A 149 12.13 -8.61 -14.65
CA LEU A 149 12.42 -10.04 -14.59
C LEU A 149 13.06 -10.48 -15.90
N ASP A 150 14.04 -11.39 -15.84
CA ASP A 150 14.79 -11.84 -17.01
C ASP A 150 13.92 -12.61 -18.02
N LYS A 151 12.83 -13.24 -17.56
CA LYS A 151 11.95 -14.06 -18.39
C LYS A 151 10.65 -13.32 -18.71
N LYS A 152 10.34 -13.19 -20.01
CA LYS A 152 9.07 -12.70 -20.54
C LYS A 152 7.93 -13.69 -20.32
N ILE A 153 7.51 -13.86 -19.07
CA ILE A 153 6.43 -14.76 -18.67
C ILE A 153 5.17 -13.94 -18.45
N LYS A 154 4.10 -14.31 -19.15
CA LYS A 154 2.76 -13.75 -18.92
C LYS A 154 2.32 -14.03 -17.48
N GLY A 155 1.85 -13.01 -16.78
CA GLY A 155 1.44 -13.17 -15.38
C GLY A 155 0.87 -11.91 -14.77
N LEU A 156 -0.04 -12.09 -13.83
CA LEU A 156 -0.62 -11.02 -13.03
C LEU A 156 -0.75 -11.52 -11.61
N ASN A 157 -0.13 -10.84 -10.66
CA ASN A 157 -0.28 -11.16 -9.26
C ASN A 157 -0.13 -9.94 -8.36
N GLY A 158 -0.89 -9.91 -7.27
CA GLY A 158 -0.67 -8.98 -6.16
C GLY A 158 0.08 -9.69 -5.05
N PHE A 159 1.05 -9.02 -4.43
CA PHE A 159 1.84 -9.57 -3.34
C PHE A 159 1.78 -8.67 -2.11
N GLY A 160 1.79 -9.30 -0.93
CA GLY A 160 1.67 -8.61 0.34
C GLY A 160 0.24 -8.19 0.67
N ILE A 161 -0.70 -8.29 -0.29
CA ILE A 161 -2.08 -7.91 -0.06
C ILE A 161 -2.72 -8.83 0.96
N GLU A 162 -2.46 -10.12 0.91
CA GLU A 162 -3.06 -11.13 1.79
C GLU A 162 -2.53 -11.09 3.24
N SER A 163 -1.54 -10.23 3.51
CA SER A 163 -0.96 -10.11 4.84
C SER A 163 -1.93 -9.44 5.82
N LEU A 164 -1.77 -9.78 7.09
CA LEU A 164 -2.60 -9.22 8.15
C LEU A 164 -2.20 -7.76 8.45
N ILE A 165 -0.93 -7.42 8.27
CA ILE A 165 -0.47 -6.02 8.34
C ILE A 165 -1.20 -5.18 7.29
N PHE A 166 -1.35 -5.68 6.06
CA PHE A 166 -2.03 -4.95 5.00
C PHE A 166 -3.51 -4.67 5.33
N GLN A 167 -4.19 -5.58 6.02
CA GLN A 167 -5.57 -5.37 6.49
C GLN A 167 -5.67 -4.22 7.51
N HIS A 168 -4.67 -4.07 8.39
CA HIS A 168 -4.63 -2.98 9.37
C HIS A 168 -4.10 -1.67 8.80
N GLN A 169 -3.14 -1.74 7.89
CA GLN A 169 -2.47 -0.60 7.29
C GLN A 169 -2.16 -0.94 5.82
N PRO A 170 -3.00 -0.51 4.86
CA PRO A 170 -2.76 -0.73 3.43
C PRO A 170 -1.67 0.21 2.90
N SER A 171 -0.46 0.09 3.46
CA SER A 171 0.67 0.98 3.19
C SER A 171 1.43 0.58 1.94
N CYS A 172 1.73 -0.70 1.75
CA CYS A 172 2.49 -1.14 0.58
C CYS A 172 2.08 -2.53 0.09
N PHE A 173 2.32 -2.75 -1.21
CA PHE A 173 2.05 -4.00 -1.93
C PHE A 173 2.92 -4.03 -3.18
N ALA A 174 3.03 -5.19 -3.82
CA ALA A 174 3.60 -5.26 -5.17
C ALA A 174 2.61 -5.84 -6.17
N LEU A 175 2.66 -5.33 -7.40
CA LEU A 175 1.87 -5.81 -8.53
C LEU A 175 2.81 -6.31 -9.61
N ARG A 176 2.77 -7.62 -9.90
CA ARG A 176 3.42 -8.19 -11.08
C ARG A 176 2.55 -7.98 -12.30
N VAL A 177 3.14 -7.45 -13.35
CA VAL A 177 2.55 -7.39 -14.70
C VAL A 177 3.56 -8.00 -15.65
N ASN A 178 3.28 -9.22 -16.13
CA ASN A 178 4.18 -10.02 -16.94
C ASN A 178 5.59 -10.15 -16.32
N ASP A 179 6.56 -9.46 -16.91
CA ASP A 179 7.98 -9.47 -16.60
C ASP A 179 8.46 -8.21 -15.86
N ILE A 180 7.53 -7.40 -15.32
CA ILE A 180 7.84 -6.34 -14.37
C ILE A 180 7.10 -6.54 -13.05
N ILE A 181 7.69 -6.04 -11.96
CA ILE A 181 7.06 -5.94 -10.65
C ILE A 181 7.08 -4.48 -10.21
N LEU A 182 5.88 -3.93 -10.00
CA LEU A 182 5.66 -2.60 -9.45
C LEU A 182 5.50 -2.72 -7.94
N PHE A 183 6.55 -2.43 -7.18
CA PHE A 183 6.47 -2.36 -5.72
C PHE A 183 6.15 -0.93 -5.30
N ASN A 184 4.96 -0.75 -4.74
CA ASN A 184 4.44 0.55 -4.36
C ASN A 184 4.20 0.66 -2.85
N ALA A 185 4.56 1.81 -2.29
CA ALA A 185 4.20 2.16 -0.93
C ALA A 185 3.62 3.56 -0.85
N SER A 186 2.72 3.78 0.11
CA SER A 186 2.27 5.08 0.51
C SER A 186 1.93 5.14 1.99
N SER A 187 2.51 6.10 2.69
CA SER A 187 2.42 6.19 4.15
C SER A 187 2.60 7.63 4.63
N ASP A 188 2.10 7.90 5.83
CA ASP A 188 2.23 9.21 6.48
C ASP A 188 3.69 9.60 6.68
N HIS A 189 4.14 10.68 6.01
CA HIS A 189 5.44 11.32 6.19
C HIS A 189 6.66 10.38 6.12
N ALA A 190 6.50 9.20 5.50
CA ALA A 190 7.54 8.17 5.49
C ALA A 190 8.77 8.57 4.69
N PHE A 191 8.62 9.48 3.73
CA PHE A 191 9.69 9.85 2.79
C PHE A 191 9.96 11.37 2.74
N SER A 192 9.06 12.18 3.30
CA SER A 192 9.13 13.65 3.35
C SER A 192 10.45 14.15 3.94
N ARG A 193 10.89 13.58 5.06
CA ARG A 193 12.12 14.00 5.77
C ARG A 193 13.35 13.97 4.86
N ASN A 194 13.53 12.88 4.11
CA ASN A 194 14.70 12.68 3.25
C ASN A 194 14.59 13.42 1.92
N CYS A 195 13.40 13.91 1.55
CA CYS A 195 13.19 14.79 0.41
C CYS A 195 13.39 16.27 0.76
N GLY A 196 13.72 16.62 2.01
CA GLY A 196 13.84 18.02 2.43
C GLY A 196 12.55 18.65 2.96
N PHE A 197 11.43 17.90 2.95
CA PHE A 197 10.09 18.41 3.22
C PHE A 197 9.79 18.51 4.72
N TRP A 198 8.68 19.18 5.01
CA TRP A 198 8.12 19.26 6.34
C TRP A 198 7.67 17.87 6.78
N HIS A 199 7.93 17.54 8.03
CA HIS A 199 7.50 16.30 8.65
C HIS A 199 7.34 16.52 10.16
N PRO A 200 6.47 15.73 10.81
CA PRO A 200 6.41 15.71 12.27
C PRO A 200 7.71 15.16 12.86
N GLU A 201 8.08 15.61 14.04
CA GLU A 201 9.21 15.03 14.79
C GLU A 201 8.87 13.62 15.28
N ARG A 202 7.59 13.40 15.61
CA ARG A 202 7.06 12.11 16.02
C ARG A 202 5.61 11.93 15.58
N LEU A 203 5.27 10.68 15.22
CA LEU A 203 3.89 10.23 15.07
C LEU A 203 3.48 9.46 16.33
N GLU A 204 2.30 9.76 16.87
CA GLU A 204 1.69 9.03 17.98
C GLU A 204 0.40 8.35 17.52
N ARG A 205 0.25 7.06 17.83
CA ARG A 205 -0.96 6.28 17.54
C ARG A 205 -1.73 6.08 18.82
N HIS A 206 -2.90 6.70 18.93
CA HIS A 206 -3.77 6.51 20.07
C HIS A 206 -4.47 5.16 19.95
N ILE A 207 -4.21 4.25 20.87
CA ILE A 207 -4.69 2.86 20.80
C ILE A 207 -5.89 2.56 21.71
N ASP A 208 -6.18 3.45 22.66
CA ASP A 208 -7.36 3.42 23.52
C ASP A 208 -7.80 4.85 23.89
N GLY A 209 -8.88 4.96 24.67
CA GLY A 209 -9.48 6.24 25.06
C GLY A 209 -10.35 6.88 23.98
N GLU A 210 -10.68 8.16 24.16
CA GLU A 210 -11.55 8.94 23.25
C GLU A 210 -10.97 9.07 21.85
N PHE A 211 -9.64 9.10 21.72
CA PHE A 211 -8.93 9.26 20.45
C PHE A 211 -8.48 7.92 19.85
N ALA A 212 -9.00 6.78 20.32
CA ALA A 212 -8.59 5.47 19.82
C ALA A 212 -8.72 5.37 18.29
N GLY A 213 -7.64 4.97 17.63
CA GLY A 213 -7.54 4.89 16.16
C GLY A 213 -7.00 6.16 15.49
N HIS A 214 -6.81 7.27 16.22
CA HIS A 214 -6.28 8.50 15.66
C HIS A 214 -4.73 8.50 15.64
N VAL A 215 -4.17 9.23 14.68
CA VAL A 215 -2.74 9.54 14.60
C VAL A 215 -2.53 11.01 14.93
N ALA A 216 -1.73 11.29 15.96
CA ALA A 216 -1.32 12.64 16.31
C ALA A 216 0.08 12.95 15.75
N LEU A 217 0.23 14.15 15.21
CA LEU A 217 1.49 14.69 14.69
C LEU A 217 2.12 15.55 15.79
N ILE A 218 3.25 15.11 16.33
CA ILE A 218 3.93 15.79 17.45
C ILE A 218 5.20 16.47 16.96
N GLY A 219 5.33 17.75 17.31
CA GLY A 219 6.44 18.58 16.85
C GLY A 219 6.43 18.79 15.33
N SER A 220 7.38 19.58 14.85
CA SER A 220 7.51 19.85 13.42
C SER A 220 8.94 20.16 13.03
N SER A 221 9.42 19.56 11.95
CA SER A 221 10.76 19.78 11.43
C SER A 221 10.77 19.91 9.91
N ILE A 222 11.80 20.58 9.38
CA ILE A 222 12.07 20.71 7.96
C ILE A 222 13.58 20.76 7.74
N THR A 223 14.10 19.87 6.91
CA THR A 223 15.56 19.76 6.68
C THR A 223 16.06 20.65 5.55
N ARG A 224 15.21 20.94 4.54
CA ARG A 224 15.58 21.68 3.31
C ARG A 224 16.77 21.06 2.56
N LYS A 225 17.02 19.77 2.80
CA LYS A 225 18.14 19.02 2.25
C LYS A 225 17.66 17.65 1.84
N ILE A 226 18.12 17.23 0.67
CA ILE A 226 17.88 15.89 0.14
C ILE A 226 18.93 14.97 0.75
N SER A 227 18.49 13.85 1.31
CA SER A 227 19.36 12.81 1.87
C SER A 227 19.46 11.63 0.90
N HIS A 228 20.60 10.94 0.92
CA HIS A 228 20.77 9.62 0.30
C HIS A 228 21.12 8.60 1.39
N PRO A 229 20.43 7.44 1.45
CA PRO A 229 19.26 7.06 0.65
C PRO A 229 17.97 7.83 1.02
N LEU A 230 16.97 7.84 0.13
CA LEU A 230 15.64 8.40 0.42
C LEU A 230 14.85 7.53 1.39
N VAL A 231 15.05 6.21 1.33
CA VAL A 231 14.40 5.24 2.19
C VAL A 231 15.46 4.62 3.08
N ASP A 232 15.31 4.78 4.39
CA ASP A 232 16.21 4.20 5.40
C ASP A 232 15.84 2.73 5.67
N TYR A 233 15.86 1.94 4.60
CA TYR A 233 15.60 0.50 4.61
C TYR A 233 16.33 -0.15 3.41
N PRO A 234 17.01 -1.29 3.60
CA PRO A 234 17.82 -1.92 2.56
C PRO A 234 16.93 -2.65 1.52
N LEU A 235 16.33 -1.89 0.61
CA LEU A 235 15.57 -2.43 -0.52
C LEU A 235 16.49 -2.93 -1.63
N LEU A 236 16.05 -3.96 -2.35
CA LEU A 236 16.76 -4.45 -3.52
C LEU A 236 16.88 -3.36 -4.59
N LYS A 237 17.98 -3.39 -5.34
CA LYS A 237 18.18 -2.47 -6.47
C LYS A 237 17.10 -2.71 -7.52
N ALA A 238 16.43 -1.63 -7.92
CA ALA A 238 15.39 -1.63 -8.95
C ALA A 238 15.87 -0.92 -10.23
N ALA A 239 15.22 -1.21 -11.35
CA ALA A 239 15.44 -0.50 -12.60
C ALA A 239 15.01 0.97 -12.49
N LEU A 240 14.04 1.28 -11.63
CA LEU A 240 13.68 2.65 -11.27
C LEU A 240 13.25 2.70 -9.80
N CYS A 241 13.79 3.66 -9.05
CA CYS A 241 13.35 4.00 -7.70
C CYS A 241 12.96 5.48 -7.67
N ILE A 242 11.69 5.75 -7.39
CA ILE A 242 11.15 7.10 -7.27
C ILE A 242 10.34 7.28 -6.00
N VAL A 243 10.43 8.47 -5.44
CA VAL A 243 9.63 8.96 -4.31
C VAL A 243 8.91 10.23 -4.72
N GLN A 244 7.70 10.40 -4.23
CA GLN A 244 6.99 11.66 -4.28
C GLN A 244 6.54 12.03 -2.86
N PRO A 245 7.12 13.06 -2.23
CA PRO A 245 6.58 13.59 -0.98
C PRO A 245 5.24 14.28 -1.26
N ILE A 246 4.28 14.09 -0.36
CA ILE A 246 2.96 14.73 -0.43
C ILE A 246 2.73 15.52 0.86
N ALA A 247 2.51 16.81 0.72
CA ALA A 247 2.06 17.64 1.82
C ALA A 247 0.63 17.25 2.21
N GLN A 248 0.47 16.90 3.49
CA GLN A 248 -0.78 16.35 3.99
C GLN A 248 -1.67 17.42 4.60
N ARG A 249 -2.98 17.14 4.66
CA ARG A 249 -3.99 18.07 5.17
C ARG A 249 -4.63 17.57 6.46
N ASN A 250 -5.06 18.50 7.31
CA ASN A 250 -5.91 18.23 8.47
C ASN A 250 -7.37 17.94 8.06
N MET A 251 -8.24 17.72 9.03
CA MET A 251 -9.66 17.42 8.77
C MET A 251 -10.42 18.62 8.18
N GLU A 252 -9.95 19.82 8.46
CA GLU A 252 -10.45 21.09 7.95
C GLU A 252 -9.99 21.36 6.50
N GLY A 253 -9.10 20.50 5.98
CA GLY A 253 -8.57 20.60 4.62
C GLY A 253 -7.38 21.55 4.48
N GLU A 254 -6.82 22.09 5.56
CA GLU A 254 -5.62 22.92 5.54
C GLU A 254 -4.35 22.06 5.52
N PHE A 255 -3.30 22.51 4.83
CA PHE A 255 -2.02 21.78 4.85
C PHE A 255 -1.36 21.86 6.22
N PHE A 256 -0.82 20.74 6.67
CA PHE A 256 0.10 20.73 7.80
C PHE A 256 1.42 21.46 7.45
N GLY A 257 2.01 22.10 8.44
CA GLY A 257 3.31 22.76 8.30
C GLY A 257 3.28 24.09 7.52
N PRO A 258 4.44 24.58 7.07
CA PRO A 258 4.61 25.93 6.56
C PRO A 258 4.19 26.10 5.10
N LEU A 259 3.48 25.13 4.50
CA LEU A 259 2.94 25.28 3.15
C LEU A 259 1.86 26.37 3.10
N GLY A 260 1.10 26.55 4.18
CA GLY A 260 0.26 27.73 4.39
C GLY A 260 1.03 29.03 4.62
N GLN A 261 2.36 28.97 4.77
CA GLN A 261 3.25 30.09 5.10
C GLN A 261 4.22 30.44 3.95
N ASN A 262 4.03 29.89 2.74
CA ASN A 262 4.87 30.14 1.57
C ASN A 262 6.35 29.76 1.73
N GLU A 263 6.64 28.61 2.36
CA GLU A 263 8.02 28.11 2.50
C GLU A 263 8.68 27.86 1.13
N SER A 264 9.72 28.65 0.81
CA SER A 264 10.37 28.66 -0.52
C SER A 264 10.91 27.31 -0.98
N TYR A 265 11.44 26.51 -0.05
CA TYR A 265 11.92 25.17 -0.37
C TYR A 265 10.78 24.26 -0.85
N HIS A 266 9.64 24.28 -0.15
CA HIS A 266 8.48 23.50 -0.59
C HIS A 266 8.01 23.98 -1.95
N LEU A 267 7.70 25.27 -2.09
CA LEU A 267 7.13 25.81 -3.33
C LEU A 267 7.98 25.51 -4.57
N SER A 268 9.31 25.53 -4.46
CA SER A 268 10.24 25.17 -5.54
C SER A 268 10.32 23.67 -5.85
N HIS A 269 9.83 22.80 -4.97
CA HIS A 269 9.83 21.35 -5.12
C HIS A 269 8.41 20.77 -5.24
N MET A 270 7.41 21.60 -5.55
CA MET A 270 6.03 21.14 -5.80
C MET A 270 5.77 21.01 -7.29
N SER A 271 5.12 19.91 -7.67
CA SER A 271 4.55 19.75 -9.01
C SER A 271 3.12 20.28 -9.08
N ASP A 272 2.37 20.19 -7.98
CA ASP A 272 1.02 20.72 -7.83
C ASP A 272 0.77 21.13 -6.37
N SER A 273 0.86 22.43 -6.09
CA SER A 273 0.63 22.99 -4.76
C SER A 273 -0.82 22.84 -4.29
N SER A 274 -1.79 22.78 -5.20
CA SER A 274 -3.21 22.62 -4.85
C SER A 274 -3.50 21.21 -4.31
N ARG A 275 -2.76 20.20 -4.79
CA ARG A 275 -2.86 18.82 -4.31
C ARG A 275 -1.87 18.48 -3.21
N GLY A 276 -0.93 19.38 -2.91
CA GLY A 276 0.16 19.07 -1.98
C GLY A 276 1.24 18.18 -2.61
N ALA A 277 1.24 18.02 -3.93
CA ALA A 277 2.09 17.06 -4.61
C ALA A 277 3.50 17.63 -4.87
N GLY A 278 4.52 16.99 -4.30
CA GLY A 278 5.92 17.24 -4.62
C GLY A 278 6.28 16.83 -6.06
N ILE A 279 7.44 17.28 -6.53
CA ILE A 279 8.10 16.71 -7.70
C ILE A 279 8.57 15.27 -7.41
N ILE A 280 9.02 14.56 -8.45
CA ILE A 280 9.64 13.25 -8.29
C ILE A 280 11.07 13.40 -7.80
N PHE A 281 11.44 12.64 -6.77
CA PHE A 281 12.81 12.41 -6.35
C PHE A 281 13.22 11.02 -6.81
N ARG A 282 14.22 10.94 -7.69
CA ARG A 282 14.74 9.69 -8.20
C ARG A 282 15.96 9.27 -7.40
N GLN A 283 15.92 8.07 -6.82
CA GLN A 283 17.10 7.48 -6.17
C GLN A 283 17.93 6.71 -7.20
N LEU A 284 19.23 7.02 -7.22
CA LEU A 284 20.28 6.27 -7.90
C LEU A 284 21.14 5.56 -6.84
N ASP A 285 22.10 4.75 -7.28
CA ASP A 285 22.95 3.96 -6.39
C ASP A 285 23.72 4.85 -5.38
N ASP A 286 24.18 6.03 -5.82
CA ASP A 286 25.09 6.91 -5.08
C ASP A 286 24.49 8.28 -4.70
N LYS A 287 23.32 8.63 -5.25
CA LYS A 287 22.72 9.95 -5.07
C LYS A 287 21.22 9.97 -5.30
N VAL A 288 20.61 11.10 -4.99
CA VAL A 288 19.21 11.39 -5.27
C VAL A 288 19.11 12.61 -6.16
N LEU A 289 18.27 12.52 -7.19
CA LEU A 289 18.03 13.61 -8.13
C LEU A 289 16.57 14.10 -8.02
N PRO A 290 16.34 15.35 -7.61
CA PRO A 290 15.03 15.99 -7.80
C PRO A 290 14.80 16.25 -9.30
N ILE A 291 13.64 15.86 -9.81
CA ILE A 291 13.29 15.98 -11.24
C ILE A 291 12.36 17.17 -11.44
N TYR A 292 12.95 18.35 -11.69
CA TYR A 292 12.19 19.59 -11.92
C TYR A 292 11.60 19.70 -13.33
N ASP A 293 12.31 19.22 -14.34
CA ASP A 293 11.75 19.07 -15.68
C ASP A 293 10.84 17.84 -15.71
N LEU A 294 9.53 18.09 -15.64
CA LEU A 294 8.52 17.04 -15.51
C LEU A 294 8.40 16.15 -16.75
N ASP A 295 8.92 16.62 -17.89
CA ASP A 295 8.87 15.96 -19.18
C ASP A 295 10.22 15.29 -19.54
N ALA A 296 11.25 15.48 -18.70
CA ALA A 296 12.53 14.79 -18.85
C ALA A 296 12.38 13.27 -18.69
N PRO A 297 12.98 12.47 -19.60
CA PRO A 297 12.89 11.02 -19.54
C PRO A 297 13.74 10.44 -18.40
N MET A 298 13.12 9.71 -17.49
CA MET A 298 13.81 8.87 -16.51
C MET A 298 14.12 7.50 -17.13
N VAL A 299 15.34 7.35 -17.63
CA VAL A 299 15.85 6.09 -18.22
C VAL A 299 15.90 5.00 -17.15
N LEU A 300 15.46 3.78 -17.49
CA LEU A 300 15.52 2.63 -16.59
C LEU A 300 16.97 2.13 -16.44
N GLY A 301 17.39 1.88 -15.20
CA GLY A 301 18.66 1.24 -14.88
C GLY A 301 18.66 -0.24 -15.27
N THR A 302 19.85 -0.79 -15.48
CA THR A 302 20.03 -2.22 -15.71
C THR A 302 20.00 -2.94 -14.37
N VAL A 303 19.20 -4.01 -14.30
CA VAL A 303 19.17 -4.94 -13.17
C VAL A 303 19.16 -6.37 -13.70
N ASP A 304 19.72 -7.28 -12.92
CA ASP A 304 19.74 -8.71 -13.22
C ASP A 304 19.42 -9.53 -11.97
N SER A 305 18.87 -10.73 -12.16
CA SER A 305 18.43 -11.57 -11.04
C SER A 305 19.56 -12.10 -10.16
N VAL A 306 20.81 -12.11 -10.64
CA VAL A 306 21.98 -12.61 -9.90
C VAL A 306 22.43 -11.56 -8.87
N ASN A 307 22.46 -10.29 -9.27
CA ASN A 307 22.98 -9.20 -8.47
C ASN A 307 21.89 -8.39 -7.75
N ASN A 308 20.63 -8.47 -8.20
CA ASN A 308 19.55 -7.59 -7.72
C ASN A 308 18.33 -8.35 -7.18
N GLY A 309 18.47 -9.67 -7.02
CA GLY A 309 17.44 -10.54 -6.46
C GLY A 309 16.48 -11.08 -7.50
N ASN A 310 15.98 -12.29 -7.25
CA ASN A 310 14.97 -12.95 -8.06
C ASN A 310 13.56 -12.51 -7.65
N ALA A 311 12.53 -13.00 -8.35
CA ALA A 311 11.14 -12.66 -8.05
C ALA A 311 10.71 -13.01 -6.61
N GLY A 312 11.24 -14.10 -6.04
CA GLY A 312 11.03 -14.48 -4.65
C GLY A 312 11.62 -13.46 -3.67
N ASP A 313 12.86 -13.03 -3.89
CA ASP A 313 13.52 -12.02 -3.04
C ASP A 313 12.76 -10.68 -3.08
N ILE A 314 12.32 -10.28 -4.27
CA ILE A 314 11.51 -9.07 -4.49
C ILE A 314 10.18 -9.16 -3.74
N VAL A 315 9.54 -10.33 -3.71
CA VAL A 315 8.27 -10.53 -3.00
C VAL A 315 8.48 -10.61 -1.49
N ALA A 316 9.54 -11.26 -1.04
CA ALA A 316 9.90 -11.36 0.37
C ALA A 316 10.14 -9.99 1.00
N GLN A 317 10.82 -9.09 0.29
CA GLN A 317 11.05 -7.72 0.76
C GLN A 317 9.73 -6.94 0.95
N VAL A 318 8.66 -7.26 0.21
CA VAL A 318 7.36 -6.58 0.36
C VAL A 318 6.81 -6.82 1.76
N TYR A 319 6.82 -8.06 2.24
CA TYR A 319 6.35 -8.39 3.59
C TYR A 319 7.20 -7.73 4.68
N ARG A 320 8.53 -7.72 4.50
CA ARG A 320 9.42 -7.09 5.48
C ARG A 320 9.28 -5.57 5.48
N PHE A 321 9.07 -4.95 4.32
CA PHE A 321 8.81 -3.52 4.22
C PHE A 321 7.44 -3.11 4.76
N GLN A 322 6.41 -3.97 4.63
CA GLN A 322 5.14 -3.77 5.33
C GLN A 322 5.34 -3.71 6.85
N THR A 323 6.11 -4.64 7.41
CA THR A 323 6.47 -4.65 8.83
C THR A 323 7.21 -3.36 9.22
N TYR A 324 8.20 -2.95 8.44
CA TYR A 324 8.93 -1.71 8.65
C TYR A 324 7.99 -0.50 8.69
N LEU A 325 7.14 -0.30 7.67
CA LEU A 325 6.20 0.83 7.65
C LEU A 325 5.16 0.76 8.79
N PHE A 326 4.74 -0.44 9.20
CA PHE A 326 3.80 -0.61 10.29
C PHE A 326 4.42 -0.29 11.67
N GLN A 327 5.72 -0.56 11.83
CA GLN A 327 6.51 -0.18 13.01
C GLN A 327 6.83 1.33 13.01
N SER A 328 7.17 1.89 11.86
CA SER A 328 7.47 3.32 11.69
C SER A 328 6.24 4.21 11.69
N GLY A 329 5.03 3.65 11.59
CA GLY A 329 3.75 4.37 11.56
C GLY A 329 3.34 5.07 12.86
N GLY A 330 4.24 5.16 13.85
CA GLY A 330 4.06 5.94 15.08
C GLY A 330 4.13 5.13 16.37
N ILE A 331 4.47 5.81 17.45
CA ILE A 331 4.58 5.22 18.79
C ILE A 331 3.18 5.02 19.38
N PRO A 332 2.83 3.83 19.89
CA PRO A 332 1.54 3.62 20.53
C PRO A 332 1.46 4.42 21.84
N VAL A 333 0.36 5.16 22.01
CA VAL A 333 0.04 5.96 23.20
C VAL A 333 -1.33 5.55 23.72
N GLY A 334 -1.42 5.30 25.03
CA GLY A 334 -2.63 4.79 25.67
C GLY A 334 -2.35 4.25 27.07
N SER A 335 -3.29 3.50 27.65
CA SER A 335 -3.05 2.78 28.90
C SER A 335 -1.93 1.74 28.75
N GLU A 336 -1.23 1.43 29.85
CA GLU A 336 -0.12 0.46 29.83
C GLU A 336 -0.56 -0.91 29.30
N ALA A 337 -1.75 -1.36 29.70
CA ALA A 337 -2.34 -2.62 29.23
C ALA A 337 -2.62 -2.59 27.72
N ALA A 338 -3.17 -1.49 27.19
CA ALA A 338 -3.39 -1.34 25.76
C ALA A 338 -2.06 -1.32 24.99
N ILE A 339 -1.04 -0.61 25.49
CA ILE A 339 0.29 -0.54 24.86
C ILE A 339 0.93 -1.92 24.83
N ALA A 340 0.87 -2.66 25.93
CA ALA A 340 1.38 -4.03 26.00
C ALA A 340 0.67 -4.95 24.99
N HIS A 341 -0.66 -4.85 24.89
CA HIS A 341 -1.44 -5.60 23.92
C HIS A 341 -1.08 -5.22 22.47
N ALA A 342 -0.97 -3.93 22.15
CA ALA A 342 -0.59 -3.44 20.83
C ALA A 342 0.81 -3.92 20.42
N LYS A 343 1.78 -3.91 21.35
CA LYS A 343 3.12 -4.46 21.12
C LYS A 343 3.10 -5.97 20.87
N SER A 344 2.30 -6.72 21.64
CA SER A 344 2.13 -8.16 21.44
C SER A 344 1.56 -8.46 20.05
N MET A 345 0.48 -7.76 19.66
CA MET A 345 -0.12 -7.87 18.32
C MET A 345 0.87 -7.52 17.22
N LEU A 346 1.63 -6.43 17.36
CA LEU A 346 2.68 -6.02 16.43
C LEU A 346 3.71 -7.15 16.21
N ASN A 347 4.19 -7.79 17.28
CA ASN A 347 5.16 -8.87 17.19
C ASN A 347 4.60 -10.09 16.45
N ILE A 348 3.34 -10.46 16.73
CA ILE A 348 2.67 -11.57 16.04
C ILE A 348 2.53 -11.28 14.54
N LEU A 349 2.10 -10.07 14.18
CA LEU A 349 1.95 -9.64 12.80
C LEU A 349 3.30 -9.60 12.05
N ALA A 350 4.33 -9.04 12.69
CA ALA A 350 5.69 -8.98 12.15
C ALA A 350 6.26 -10.39 11.90
N MET A 351 6.08 -11.31 12.85
CA MET A 351 6.52 -12.70 12.73
C MET A 351 5.79 -13.43 11.59
N SER A 352 4.48 -13.20 11.43
CA SER A 352 3.72 -13.76 10.31
C SER A 352 4.26 -13.29 8.95
N ASN A 353 4.56 -12.00 8.81
CA ASN A 353 5.18 -11.45 7.60
C ASN A 353 6.60 -12.01 7.35
N GLU A 354 7.42 -12.16 8.39
CA GLU A 354 8.75 -12.75 8.23
C GLU A 354 8.68 -14.22 7.80
N MET A 355 7.78 -15.01 8.39
CA MET A 355 7.56 -16.39 7.96
C MET A 355 7.17 -16.47 6.48
N ARG A 356 6.29 -15.57 6.01
CA ARG A 356 5.94 -15.49 4.58
C ARG A 356 7.14 -15.15 3.71
N ALA A 357 7.93 -14.15 4.12
CA ALA A 357 9.13 -13.74 3.39
C ALA A 357 10.08 -14.94 3.20
N VAL A 358 10.37 -15.68 4.27
CA VAL A 358 11.25 -16.87 4.23
C VAL A 358 10.68 -17.99 3.36
N LEU A 359 9.37 -18.25 3.43
CA LEU A 359 8.73 -19.29 2.61
C LEU A 359 8.82 -18.97 1.11
N VAL A 360 8.62 -17.69 0.76
CA VAL A 360 8.72 -17.21 -0.62
C VAL A 360 10.15 -17.33 -1.14
N GLU A 361 11.16 -16.91 -0.36
CA GLU A 361 12.58 -17.03 -0.74
C GLU A 361 12.98 -18.48 -1.02
N ARG A 362 12.45 -19.42 -0.23
CA ARG A 362 12.72 -20.86 -0.38
C ARG A 362 11.93 -21.52 -1.51
N GLY A 363 11.05 -20.79 -2.19
CA GLY A 363 10.13 -21.36 -3.18
C GLY A 363 9.17 -22.40 -2.59
N GLN A 364 8.97 -22.39 -1.27
CA GLN A 364 8.11 -23.34 -0.58
C GLN A 364 6.67 -22.82 -0.62
N THR A 365 5.87 -23.40 -1.51
CA THR A 365 4.41 -23.34 -1.37
C THR A 365 3.98 -24.46 -0.42
N SER A 366 3.07 -24.20 0.51
CA SER A 366 2.62 -25.26 1.42
C SER A 366 2.03 -26.45 0.64
N ALA A 367 2.46 -27.65 1.01
CA ALA A 367 2.16 -28.89 0.27
C ALA A 367 0.66 -29.25 0.22
N SER A 368 -0.18 -28.60 1.04
CA SER A 368 -1.63 -28.77 1.11
C SER A 368 -2.42 -27.52 0.71
N GLY A 369 -1.75 -26.44 0.31
CA GLY A 369 -2.38 -25.13 0.10
C GLY A 369 -2.76 -24.40 1.39
N GLN A 370 -2.56 -24.99 2.58
CA GLN A 370 -2.73 -24.30 3.87
C GLN A 370 -1.48 -23.52 4.23
N ASP A 371 -1.60 -22.22 4.36
CA ASP A 371 -0.47 -21.35 4.67
C ASP A 371 -0.05 -21.50 6.14
N PHE A 372 1.10 -22.14 6.37
CA PHE A 372 1.65 -22.38 7.72
C PHE A 372 1.75 -21.10 8.55
N ALA A 373 2.09 -19.95 7.92
CA ALA A 373 2.17 -18.67 8.62
C ALA A 373 0.80 -18.20 9.12
N THR A 374 -0.27 -18.54 8.38
CA THR A 374 -1.63 -18.17 8.76
C THR A 374 -2.26 -19.13 9.74
N GLN A 375 -1.95 -20.42 9.64
CA GLN A 375 -2.36 -21.39 10.64
C GLN A 375 -1.72 -21.07 12.00
N ALA A 376 -0.41 -20.77 12.00
CA ALA A 376 0.30 -20.30 13.19
C ALA A 376 -0.31 -19.00 13.75
N PHE A 377 -0.69 -18.06 12.88
CA PHE A 377 -1.37 -16.83 13.31
C PHE A 377 -2.75 -17.11 13.91
N ARG A 378 -3.59 -17.91 13.26
CA ARG A 378 -4.92 -18.30 13.75
C ARG A 378 -4.81 -18.94 15.14
N ASP A 379 -3.87 -19.87 15.30
CA ASP A 379 -3.66 -20.58 16.54
C ASP A 379 -3.13 -19.63 17.64
N ALA A 380 -2.24 -18.69 17.30
CA ALA A 380 -1.79 -17.64 18.21
C ALA A 380 -2.92 -16.69 18.62
N MET A 381 -3.78 -16.26 17.69
CA MET A 381 -4.93 -15.41 17.98
C MET A 381 -6.00 -16.12 18.81
N ALA A 382 -6.25 -17.40 18.53
CA ALA A 382 -7.15 -18.23 19.33
C ALA A 382 -6.61 -18.42 20.76
N ALA A 383 -5.30 -18.58 20.92
CA ALA A 383 -4.65 -18.63 22.22
C ALA A 383 -4.75 -17.29 22.97
N ALA A 384 -4.53 -16.15 22.31
CA ALA A 384 -4.61 -14.81 22.88
C ALA A 384 -6.04 -14.42 23.34
N LYS A 385 -7.08 -14.96 22.69
CA LYS A 385 -8.48 -14.76 23.07
C LYS A 385 -8.93 -15.57 24.29
N ARG A 386 -8.13 -16.55 24.75
CA ARG A 386 -8.48 -17.31 25.96
C ARG A 386 -8.28 -16.38 27.16
N PRO A 387 -9.31 -16.16 28.01
CA PRO A 387 -9.12 -15.41 29.24
C PRO A 387 -7.99 -16.06 30.02
N ALA A 388 -7.09 -15.24 30.59
CA ALA A 388 -6.08 -15.74 31.51
C ALA A 388 -6.82 -16.60 32.53
N LYS A 389 -6.54 -17.91 32.56
CA LYS A 389 -7.04 -18.78 33.63
C LYS A 389 -6.68 -18.06 34.91
N SER A 390 -7.69 -17.64 35.67
CA SER A 390 -7.51 -17.24 37.05
C SER A 390 -6.65 -18.33 37.67
N ARG A 391 -5.42 -17.99 38.05
CA ARG A 391 -4.63 -18.90 38.88
C ARG A 391 -5.51 -19.12 40.11
N GLY A 392 -6.11 -20.30 40.17
CA GLY A 392 -6.91 -20.72 41.30
C GLY A 392 -6.05 -20.63 42.54
N GLU A 393 -6.63 -19.95 43.53
CA GLU A 393 -6.50 -20.08 44.99
C GLU A 393 -5.24 -20.75 45.55
#